data_AF-A0A078HFQ1-F1
#
_entry.id   AF-A0A078HFQ1-F1
#
_cell.length_a   1.000
_cell.length_b   1.000
_cell.length_c   1.000
_cell.angle_alpha   90.00
_cell.angle_beta   90.00
_cell.angle_gamma   90.00
#
_symmetry.space_group_name_H-M   'P 1'
#
loop_
_entity.id
_entity.type
_entity.pdbx_description
1 polymer ?
#
loop_
_entity_poly.entity_id
_entity_poly.type
_entity_poly.pdbx_seq_one_letter_code
_entity_poly.pdbx_strand_id
1 'polypeptide(L)'
;MESRDHLFFDCAFSFDLWSRVSTRCSLAPIRSWNQTVAQMESLRGNKSARMLPLLAWQATIYWLWNERNGRLHATSHRPITVLFSAIDHQIRNKIQSFREGNPLLSSSMMQRWFTTA
;
A
#
# COMPACT_ATOMS: atom_id res chain seq x y z
N MET A 1 -7.10 -10.45 -21.61
CA MET A 1 -7.72 -11.20 -20.49
C MET A 1 -7.05 -10.73 -19.23
N GLU A 2 -7.82 -10.28 -18.27
CA GLU A 2 -7.31 -9.50 -17.16
C GLU A 2 -7.26 -10.34 -15.90
N SER A 3 -6.07 -10.86 -15.62
CA SER A 3 -5.80 -11.63 -14.41
C SER A 3 -5.51 -10.69 -13.25
N ARG A 4 -5.73 -11.16 -12.02
CA ARG A 4 -5.22 -10.54 -10.78
C ARG A 4 -3.75 -10.16 -10.91
N ASP A 5 -2.93 -11.05 -11.45
CA ASP A 5 -1.51 -10.79 -11.66
C ASP A 5 -1.27 -9.64 -12.65
N HIS A 6 -2.10 -9.51 -13.70
CA HIS A 6 -2.01 -8.39 -14.63
C HIS A 6 -2.44 -7.05 -13.99
N LEU A 7 -3.45 -7.10 -13.13
CA LEU A 7 -4.04 -5.92 -12.48
C LEU A 7 -3.12 -5.33 -11.40
N PHE A 8 -2.38 -6.19 -10.69
CA PHE A 8 -1.53 -5.79 -9.57
C PHE A 8 -0.03 -5.77 -9.91
N PHE A 9 0.46 -6.60 -10.82
CA PHE A 9 1.90 -6.82 -11.00
C PHE A 9 2.43 -6.72 -12.43
N ASP A 10 1.71 -7.17 -13.46
CA ASP A 10 2.23 -7.07 -14.84
C ASP A 10 2.06 -5.67 -15.45
N CYS A 11 1.10 -4.89 -14.96
CA CYS A 11 0.94 -3.51 -15.38
C CYS A 11 2.03 -2.62 -14.75
N ALA A 12 2.83 -1.95 -15.58
CA ALA A 12 3.88 -1.03 -15.13
C ALA A 12 3.34 0.06 -14.18
N PHE A 13 2.14 0.58 -14.45
CA PHE A 13 1.47 1.56 -13.58
C PHE A 13 1.20 1.01 -12.17
N SER A 14 0.65 -0.20 -12.08
CA SER A 14 0.34 -0.85 -10.81
C SER A 14 1.61 -1.17 -10.03
N PHE A 15 2.63 -1.70 -10.73
CA PHE A 15 3.91 -2.01 -10.11
C PHE A 15 4.65 -0.77 -9.63
N ASP A 16 4.64 0.33 -10.39
CA ASP A 16 5.29 1.58 -9.99
C ASP A 16 4.65 2.18 -8.73
N LEU A 17 3.32 2.10 -8.62
CA LEU A 17 2.61 2.51 -7.41
C LEU A 17 3.00 1.62 -6.23
N TRP A 18 2.97 0.29 -6.41
CA TRP A 18 3.37 -0.66 -5.37
C TRP A 18 4.83 -0.50 -4.95
N SER A 19 5.73 -0.22 -5.89
CA SER A 19 7.16 0.01 -5.64
C SER A 19 7.38 1.20 -4.70
N ARG A 20 6.66 2.30 -4.93
CA ARG A 20 6.71 3.47 -4.05
C ARG A 20 6.19 3.16 -2.64
N VAL A 21 5.08 2.44 -2.55
CA VAL A 21 4.45 2.10 -1.26
C VAL A 21 5.25 1.06 -0.46
N SER A 22 5.76 0.02 -1.13
CA SER A 22 6.58 -1.03 -0.51
C SER A 22 7.89 -0.48 0.03
N THR A 23 8.53 0.44 -0.70
CA THR A 23 9.73 1.17 -0.23
C THR A 23 9.43 1.92 1.07
N ARG A 24 8.26 2.57 1.19
CA ARG A 24 7.80 3.23 2.43
C ARG A 24 7.58 2.29 3.62
N CYS A 25 7.55 0.99 3.37
CA CYS A 25 7.39 -0.05 4.39
C CYS A 25 8.67 -0.88 4.60
N SER A 26 9.79 -0.48 3.99
CA SER A 26 11.03 -1.27 3.95
C SER A 26 10.82 -2.68 3.39
N LEU A 27 9.94 -2.82 2.41
CA LEU A 27 9.68 -4.07 1.70
C LEU A 27 10.33 -4.07 0.33
N ALA A 28 10.74 -5.26 -0.13
CA ALA A 28 11.16 -5.44 -1.51
C ALA A 28 9.92 -5.46 -2.43
N PRO A 29 9.87 -4.65 -3.50
CA PRO A 29 8.80 -4.71 -4.48
C PRO A 29 8.94 -5.95 -5.35
N ILE A 30 7.96 -6.85 -5.27
CA ILE A 30 7.95 -8.12 -6.00
C ILE A 30 6.87 -8.09 -7.10
N ARG A 31 7.17 -8.54 -8.32
CA ARG A 31 6.23 -8.63 -9.47
C ARG A 31 5.48 -9.96 -9.53
N SER A 32 5.12 -10.51 -8.38
CA SER A 32 4.39 -11.77 -8.30
C SER A 32 3.43 -11.72 -7.13
N TRP A 33 2.16 -12.04 -7.39
CA TRP A 33 1.16 -12.07 -6.33
C TRP A 33 1.53 -13.07 -5.24
N ASN A 34 1.83 -14.31 -5.61
CA ASN A 34 2.13 -15.36 -4.64
C ASN A 34 3.36 -15.04 -3.79
N GLN A 35 4.41 -14.48 -4.40
CA GLN A 35 5.60 -14.08 -3.65
C GLN A 35 5.34 -12.85 -2.76
N THR A 36 4.51 -11.90 -3.20
CA THR A 36 4.10 -10.76 -2.38
C THR A 36 3.28 -11.22 -1.19
N VAL A 37 2.34 -12.15 -1.37
CA VAL A 37 1.58 -12.75 -0.27
C VAL A 37 2.50 -13.47 0.70
N ALA A 38 3.42 -14.30 0.20
CA ALA A 38 4.40 -14.97 1.04
C ALA A 38 5.27 -13.96 1.82
N GLN A 39 5.64 -12.82 1.21
CA GLN A 39 6.33 -11.74 1.90
C GLN A 39 5.47 -11.16 3.04
N MET A 40 4.17 -10.92 2.83
CA MET A 40 3.25 -10.43 3.87
C MET A 40 3.06 -11.43 5.01
N GLU A 41 2.99 -12.73 4.71
CA GLU A 41 2.89 -13.80 5.71
C GLU A 41 4.20 -13.99 6.49
N SER A 42 5.33 -13.70 5.85
CA SER A 42 6.66 -13.78 6.45
C SER A 42 7.00 -12.60 7.36
N LEU A 43 6.16 -11.56 7.45
CA LEU A 43 6.42 -10.40 8.30
C LEU A 43 6.64 -10.83 9.77
N ARG A 44 7.76 -10.39 10.34
CA ARG A 44 8.15 -10.63 11.74
C ARG A 44 8.41 -9.32 12.48
N GLY A 45 8.59 -9.41 13.79
CA GLY A 45 8.88 -8.27 14.65
C GLY A 45 7.65 -7.72 15.36
N ASN A 46 7.76 -6.46 15.80
CA ASN A 46 6.74 -5.80 16.60
C ASN A 46 5.45 -5.51 15.79
N LYS A 47 4.38 -5.14 16.50
CA LYS A 47 3.05 -4.94 15.90
C LYS A 47 3.06 -3.87 14.80
N SER A 48 3.83 -2.79 14.94
CA SER A 48 3.96 -1.76 13.90
C SER A 48 4.67 -2.30 12.65
N ALA A 49 5.69 -3.14 12.82
CA ALA A 49 6.42 -3.75 11.71
C ALA A 49 5.57 -4.70 10.86
N ARG A 50 4.56 -5.30 11.46
CA ARG A 50 3.62 -6.20 10.77
C ARG A 50 2.40 -5.47 10.23
N MET A 51 1.80 -4.57 11.01
CA MET A 51 0.56 -3.90 10.63
C MET A 51 0.74 -2.86 9.54
N LEU A 52 1.82 -2.07 9.57
CA LEU A 52 2.01 -1.00 8.60
C LEU A 52 2.10 -1.53 7.16
N PRO A 53 2.94 -2.54 6.85
CA PRO A 53 2.99 -3.09 5.50
C PRO A 53 1.68 -3.72 5.03
N LEU A 54 0.94 -4.37 5.93
CA LEU A 54 -0.37 -4.96 5.61
C LEU A 54 -1.40 -3.88 5.25
N LEU A 55 -1.46 -2.79 6.01
CA LEU A 55 -2.35 -1.65 5.71
C LEU A 55 -1.97 -1.01 4.37
N ALA A 56 -0.68 -0.83 4.12
CA ALA A 56 -0.16 -0.25 2.89
C ALA A 56 -0.47 -1.12 1.66
N TRP A 57 -0.33 -2.45 1.80
CA TRP A 57 -0.69 -3.41 0.77
C TRP A 57 -2.19 -3.41 0.47
N GLN A 58 -3.04 -3.44 1.51
CA GLN A 58 -4.49 -3.34 1.36
C GLN A 58 -4.93 -2.04 0.69
N ALA A 59 -4.37 -0.89 1.11
CA ALA A 59 -4.66 0.40 0.51
C ALA A 59 -4.25 0.46 -0.97
N THR A 60 -3.08 -0.09 -1.32
CA THR A 60 -2.61 -0.15 -2.71
C THR A 60 -3.57 -0.96 -3.57
N ILE A 61 -3.98 -2.14 -3.10
CA ILE A 61 -4.95 -2.99 -3.80
C ILE A 61 -6.27 -2.24 -4.05
N TYR A 62 -6.78 -1.58 -3.00
CA TYR A 62 -8.02 -0.81 -3.08
C TYR A 62 -7.95 0.33 -4.10
N TRP A 63 -6.90 1.15 -4.06
CA TRP A 63 -6.79 2.30 -4.97
C TRP A 63 -6.54 1.90 -6.42
N LEU A 64 -5.84 0.80 -6.68
CA LEU A 64 -5.70 0.25 -8.02
C LEU A 64 -7.04 -0.24 -8.57
N TRP A 65 -7.82 -0.96 -7.75
CA TRP A 65 -9.17 -1.37 -8.11
C TRP A 65 -10.09 -0.16 -8.34
N ASN A 66 -10.03 0.85 -7.48
CA ASN A 66 -10.83 2.07 -7.61
C ASN A 66 -10.48 2.86 -8.88
N GLU A 67 -9.19 3.03 -9.19
CA GLU A 67 -8.74 3.68 -10.41
C GLU A 67 -9.26 2.96 -11.65
N ARG A 68 -9.18 1.65 -11.64
CA ARG A 68 -9.63 0.83 -12.76
C ARG A 68 -11.14 0.93 -12.99
N ASN A 69 -11.93 0.86 -11.93
CA ASN A 69 -13.38 1.07 -12.03
C ASN A 69 -13.72 2.49 -12.48
N GLY A 70 -12.95 3.49 -12.04
CA GLY A 70 -13.08 4.87 -12.51
C GLY A 70 -12.85 5.02 -14.01
N ARG A 71 -11.90 4.27 -14.59
CA ARG A 71 -11.67 4.24 -16.04
C ARG A 71 -12.83 3.60 -16.79
N LEU A 72 -13.41 2.52 -16.25
CA LEU A 72 -14.55 1.82 -16.86
C LEU A 72 -15.85 2.64 -16.85
N HIS A 73 -16.10 3.39 -15.78
CA HIS A 73 -17.40 4.04 -15.57
C HIS A 73 -17.39 5.56 -15.72
N ALA A 74 -16.25 6.23 -15.54
CA ALA A 74 -16.16 7.69 -15.47
C ALA A 74 -15.09 8.30 -16.38
N THR A 75 -14.40 7.49 -17.21
CA THR A 75 -13.31 7.95 -18.11
C THR A 75 -12.19 8.75 -17.42
N SER A 76 -12.11 8.65 -16.09
CA SER A 76 -11.13 9.40 -15.30
C SER A 76 -9.82 8.64 -15.23
N HIS A 77 -8.72 9.36 -15.44
CA HIS A 77 -7.36 8.84 -15.35
C HIS A 77 -6.60 9.66 -14.31
N ARG A 78 -6.24 9.03 -13.19
CA ARG A 78 -5.42 9.70 -12.17
C ARG A 78 -3.96 9.28 -12.32
N PRO A 79 -3.02 10.23 -12.25
CA PRO A 79 -1.61 9.90 -12.28
C PRO A 79 -1.21 9.15 -11.00
N ILE A 80 -0.12 8.39 -11.08
CA ILE A 80 0.44 7.59 -9.95
C ILE A 80 0.67 8.48 -8.72
N THR A 81 1.08 9.74 -8.91
CA THR A 81 1.33 10.69 -7.82
C THR A 81 0.06 11.00 -7.01
N VAL A 82 -1.10 11.13 -7.68
CA VAL A 82 -2.38 11.36 -7.03
C VAL A 82 -2.83 10.12 -6.25
N LEU A 83 -2.68 8.93 -6.83
CA LEU A 83 -3.00 7.68 -6.12
C LEU A 83 -2.08 7.44 -4.92
N PHE A 84 -0.79 7.71 -5.07
CA PHE A 84 0.17 7.60 -3.97
C PHE A 84 -0.16 8.58 -2.85
N SER A 85 -0.51 9.83 -3.16
CA SER A 85 -0.94 10.82 -2.17
C SER A 85 -2.22 10.38 -1.45
N ALA A 86 -3.17 9.76 -2.16
CA ALA A 86 -4.38 9.23 -1.57
C ALA A 86 -4.09 8.06 -0.60
N ILE A 87 -3.17 7.15 -0.98
CA ILE A 87 -2.69 6.07 -0.11
C ILE A 87 -1.98 6.65 1.12
N ASP A 88 -1.06 7.59 0.95
CA ASP A 88 -0.34 8.24 2.05
C ASP A 88 -1.31 8.87 3.05
N HIS A 89 -2.30 9.62 2.57
CA HIS A 89 -3.32 10.21 3.42
C HIS A 89 -4.16 9.15 4.14
N GLN A 90 -4.60 8.10 3.44
CA GLN A 90 -5.37 7.00 4.04
C GLN A 90 -4.58 6.28 5.14
N ILE A 91 -3.29 6.00 4.91
CA ILE A 91 -2.43 5.34 5.88
C ILE A 91 -2.20 6.22 7.10
N ARG A 92 -1.90 7.51 6.92
CA ARG A 92 -1.75 8.46 8.04
C ARG A 92 -3.01 8.56 8.89
N ASN A 93 -4.18 8.69 8.25
CA ASN A 93 -5.45 8.76 8.96
C ASN A 93 -5.73 7.46 9.73
N LYS A 94 -5.42 6.30 9.13
CA LYS A 94 -5.57 5.02 9.82
C LYS A 94 -4.62 4.90 11.01
N ILE A 95 -3.36 5.34 10.87
CA ILE A 95 -2.39 5.37 11.97
C ILE A 95 -2.87 6.29 13.11
N GLN A 96 -3.39 7.47 12.78
CA GLN A 96 -3.95 8.42 13.75
C GLN A 96 -5.16 7.86 14.49
N SER A 97 -6.01 7.07 13.83
CA SER A 97 -7.16 6.42 14.50
C SER A 97 -6.76 5.48 15.63
N PHE A 98 -5.52 4.96 15.63
CA PHE A 98 -5.01 4.14 16.73
C PHE A 98 -4.49 4.97 17.92
N ARG A 99 -4.37 6.29 17.78
CA ARG A 99 -3.71 7.14 18.79
C ARG A 99 -4.43 7.15 20.13
N GLU A 100 -5.76 7.10 20.14
CA GLU A 100 -6.55 7.07 21.38
C GLU A 100 -6.40 5.74 22.12
N GLY A 101 -6.41 4.62 21.41
CA GLY A 101 -6.32 3.28 22.03
C GLY A 101 -4.89 2.78 22.26
N ASN A 102 -3.93 3.19 21.43
CA ASN A 102 -2.53 2.79 21.54
C ASN A 102 -1.59 3.86 20.95
N PRO A 103 -1.26 4.91 21.73
CA PRO A 103 -0.41 6.02 21.29
C PRO A 103 0.98 5.57 20.82
N LEU A 104 1.58 4.58 21.49
CA LEU A 104 2.92 4.07 21.17
C LEU A 104 2.96 3.37 19.81
N LEU A 105 1.93 2.56 19.51
CA LEU A 105 1.79 1.90 18.22
C LEU A 105 1.60 2.94 17.10
N SER A 106 0.73 3.93 17.33
CA SER A 106 0.48 5.02 16.38
C SER A 106 1.77 5.76 16.05
N SER A 107 2.52 6.22 17.07
CA SER A 107 3.80 6.90 16.90
C SER A 107 4.83 6.03 16.17
N SER A 108 4.95 4.75 16.56
CA SER A 108 5.91 3.83 15.94
C SER A 108 5.61 3.57 14.46
N MET A 109 4.33 3.45 14.10
CA MET A 109 3.90 3.30 12.70
C MET A 109 4.13 4.58 11.91
N MET A 110 3.81 5.74 12.49
CA MET A 110 4.00 7.04 11.83
C MET A 110 5.48 7.31 11.55
N GLN A 111 6.35 7.03 12.53
CA GLN A 111 7.81 7.13 12.36
C GLN A 111 8.27 6.26 11.19
N ARG A 112 7.92 4.96 11.20
CA ARG A 112 8.27 4.04 10.12
C ARG A 112 7.81 4.53 8.74
N TRP A 113 6.60 5.09 8.65
CA TRP A 113 6.06 5.60 7.38
C TRP A 113 6.81 6.81 6.82
N PHE A 114 7.39 7.64 7.70
CA PHE A 114 8.17 8.82 7.32
C PHE A 114 9.67 8.55 7.13
N THR A 115 10.25 7.57 7.81
CA THR A 115 11.71 7.31 7.77
C THR A 115 12.20 6.88 6.38
N THR A 116 11.33 6.31 5.56
CA THR A 116 11.65 5.79 4.21
C THR A 116 11.23 6.74 3.08
N ALA A 117 11.06 8.03 3.36
CA ALA A 117 10.71 9.07 2.38
C ALA A 117 11.92 9.67 1.68
#